data_AF-N9TLL2-F1
#
_entry.id   AF-N9TLL2-F1
#
_cell.length_a   1.000
_cell.length_b   1.000
_cell.length_c   1.000
_cell.angle_alpha   90.00
_cell.angle_beta   90.00
_cell.angle_gamma   90.00
#
_symmetry.space_group_name_H-M   'P 1'
#
loop_
_entity.id
_entity.type
_entity.pdbx_description
1 polymer ?
#
loop_
_entity_poly.entity_id
_entity_poly.type
_entity_poly.pdbx_seq_one_letter_code
_entity_poly.pdbx_strand_id
1 'polypeptide(L)'
;MLLLLISLTTAIDVSCNISFCQECKEDHCSLCMDGFLLQNGECVYGRSVIKHCKTIKNNRCYKCFDGYHIHHGECEKNDILCVEYHKGHCQKCREGYTLIGDECKKCNVPGCVDCDGDVNKCNWCYHQFLRVNGSCIQTIDACDTYVNPLFEKSPCLTCREAYWIEDGKCVKTQIEHCMSVNKAHLCGTCYEPYEVNENGTACVKKEKKQIDGSEFNLYVRCELLQLDIPECMKCDDGFYRSNKTGEYKCHECTVSDKTTCEGKDKDSCRKCNSDCSFVNGKCELTNCAEHSLPYDSIPSKCKRCKPGYIPVDFEFCKKSDGCLKKVGDKCSECYDNYFITKDFSCEPCDVSCQTCSNSAKQCTSCVNEGYSHSYETCEVCSDTGCSNCDENKDFCTHCYDGYNIDENGKCVLKCFETDGKVCTICRDMYDGKYNFYLPTNGTCERYSEIAKKLKEKKCENDVCTE
;
A
#
# COMPACT_ATOMS: atom_id res chain seq x y z
N MET A 1 -40.08 -20.55 73.39
CA MET A 1 -40.40 -21.27 72.13
C MET A 1 -41.65 -20.63 71.57
N LEU A 2 -41.71 -19.96 70.41
CA LEU A 2 -41.01 -20.05 69.13
C LEU A 2 -41.18 -18.64 68.50
N LEU A 3 -40.15 -17.82 68.25
CA LEU A 3 -39.36 -17.74 67.00
C LEU A 3 -40.18 -17.94 65.71
N LEU A 4 -40.47 -16.85 64.97
CA LEU A 4 -39.72 -16.47 63.75
C LEU A 4 -40.38 -15.29 63.02
N LEU A 5 -39.63 -14.18 62.99
CA LEU A 5 -39.69 -13.15 61.96
C LEU A 5 -39.18 -13.78 60.65
N ILE A 6 -39.96 -13.71 59.57
CA ILE A 6 -39.45 -13.90 58.21
C ILE A 6 -39.54 -12.55 57.52
N SER A 7 -38.45 -11.80 57.61
CA SER A 7 -38.10 -10.74 56.68
C SER A 7 -37.84 -11.36 55.31
N LEU A 8 -38.78 -11.23 54.37
CA LEU A 8 -38.48 -11.39 52.94
C LEU A 8 -37.68 -10.16 52.51
N THR A 9 -36.35 -10.24 52.64
CA THR A 9 -35.41 -9.36 51.95
C THR A 9 -34.34 -10.22 51.31
N THR A 10 -34.58 -10.65 50.09
CA THR A 10 -33.52 -10.86 49.10
C THR A 10 -34.08 -10.51 47.73
N ALA A 11 -34.27 -9.21 47.48
CA ALA A 11 -33.96 -8.70 46.16
C ALA A 11 -32.45 -8.90 46.01
N ILE A 12 -32.05 -10.08 45.51
CA ILE A 12 -30.70 -10.24 44.97
C ILE A 12 -30.76 -9.42 43.70
N ASP A 13 -30.39 -8.15 43.82
CA ASP A 13 -29.92 -7.37 42.70
C ASP A 13 -28.66 -8.10 42.22
N VAL A 14 -28.84 -9.13 41.38
CA VAL A 14 -27.74 -9.80 40.68
C VAL A 14 -27.27 -8.79 39.64
N SER A 15 -26.55 -7.78 40.12
CA SER A 15 -25.60 -7.04 39.32
C SER A 15 -24.65 -8.08 38.75
N CYS A 16 -24.92 -8.51 37.52
CA CYS A 16 -24.11 -9.43 36.75
C CYS A 16 -22.68 -8.88 36.69
N ASN A 17 -21.82 -9.37 37.58
CA ASN A 17 -20.45 -8.87 37.74
C ASN A 17 -19.45 -9.67 36.89
N ILE A 18 -19.96 -10.50 35.97
CA ILE A 18 -19.16 -11.29 35.03
C ILE A 18 -18.80 -10.38 33.86
N SER A 19 -17.50 -10.18 33.64
CA SER A 19 -17.00 -9.31 32.58
C SER A 19 -17.57 -9.70 31.22
N PHE A 20 -18.02 -8.69 30.46
CA PHE A 20 -18.54 -8.84 29.09
C PHE A 20 -19.80 -9.72 28.96
N CYS A 21 -20.47 -10.00 30.08
CA CYS A 21 -21.73 -10.72 30.10
C CYS A 21 -22.92 -9.75 29.97
N GLN A 22 -23.83 -10.05 29.05
CA GLN A 22 -25.09 -9.32 28.87
C GLN A 22 -26.19 -9.85 29.80
N GLU A 23 -26.28 -11.18 29.98
CA GLU A 23 -27.28 -11.81 30.84
C GLU A 23 -26.65 -12.89 31.72
N CYS A 24 -26.77 -12.76 33.05
CA CYS A 24 -26.35 -13.78 34.00
C CYS A 24 -27.53 -14.68 34.38
N LYS A 25 -27.22 -15.96 34.61
CA LYS A 25 -28.13 -16.90 35.27
C LYS A 25 -27.41 -17.46 36.48
N GLU A 26 -27.88 -17.09 37.67
CA GLU A 26 -27.23 -17.41 38.94
C GLU A 26 -25.78 -16.90 39.01
N ASP A 27 -24.80 -17.78 38.85
CA ASP A 27 -23.37 -17.56 39.00
C ASP A 27 -22.57 -17.65 37.69
N HIS A 28 -23.24 -17.86 36.55
CA HIS A 28 -22.59 -17.96 35.24
C HIS A 28 -23.27 -17.06 34.20
N CYS A 29 -22.51 -16.72 33.16
CA CYS A 29 -23.05 -16.00 32.02
C CYS A 29 -23.92 -16.91 31.15
N SER A 30 -25.04 -16.38 30.68
CA SER A 30 -25.97 -17.05 29.77
C SER A 30 -26.02 -16.40 28.39
N LEU A 31 -25.66 -15.12 28.30
CA LEU A 31 -25.52 -14.40 27.04
C LEU A 31 -24.37 -13.39 27.14
N CYS A 32 -23.41 -13.49 26.22
CA CYS A 32 -22.30 -12.54 26.14
C CYS A 32 -22.65 -11.33 25.29
N MET A 33 -22.00 -10.20 25.55
CA MET A 33 -22.06 -9.03 24.68
C MET A 33 -21.50 -9.35 23.28
N ASP A 34 -21.94 -8.60 22.26
CA ASP A 34 -21.39 -8.72 20.89
C ASP A 34 -19.86 -8.68 20.89
N GLY A 35 -19.23 -9.59 20.14
CA GLY A 35 -17.77 -9.76 20.11
C GLY A 35 -17.21 -10.78 21.10
N PHE A 36 -18.02 -11.31 22.04
CA PHE A 36 -17.62 -12.34 22.99
C PHE A 36 -18.41 -13.64 22.77
N LEU A 37 -17.78 -14.77 23.08
CA LEU A 37 -18.37 -16.10 22.99
C LEU A 37 -18.51 -16.70 24.38
N LEU A 38 -19.64 -17.36 24.61
CA LEU A 38 -19.89 -18.07 25.85
C LEU A 38 -19.13 -19.40 25.86
N GLN A 39 -18.16 -19.53 26.75
CA GLN A 39 -17.45 -20.79 27.02
C GLN A 39 -17.48 -21.09 28.52
N ASN A 40 -18.01 -22.26 28.89
CA ASN A 40 -18.06 -22.73 30.28
C ASN A 40 -18.66 -21.74 31.29
N GLY A 41 -19.64 -20.91 30.86
CA GLY A 41 -20.25 -19.91 31.74
C GLY A 41 -19.50 -18.57 31.80
N GLU A 42 -18.39 -18.41 31.06
CA GLU A 42 -17.61 -17.19 30.95
C GLU A 42 -17.65 -16.61 29.54
N CYS A 43 -17.53 -15.29 29.41
CA CYS A 43 -17.43 -14.62 28.12
C CYS A 43 -15.98 -14.46 27.72
N VAL A 44 -15.54 -15.29 26.77
CA VAL A 44 -14.21 -15.19 26.18
C VAL A 44 -14.27 -14.33 24.93
N TYR A 45 -13.20 -13.57 24.67
CA TYR A 45 -13.14 -12.74 23.48
C TYR A 45 -13.27 -13.61 22.23
N GLY A 46 -14.33 -13.42 21.45
CA GLY A 46 -14.72 -14.44 20.48
C GLY A 46 -13.68 -14.67 19.38
N ARG A 47 -12.86 -13.67 19.06
CA ARG A 47 -11.78 -13.78 18.06
C ARG A 47 -10.63 -14.69 18.50
N SER A 48 -10.47 -14.96 19.80
CA SER A 48 -9.49 -15.95 20.28
C SER A 48 -9.96 -17.39 20.10
N VAL A 49 -11.25 -17.59 19.79
CA VAL A 49 -11.87 -18.90 19.58
C VAL A 49 -12.14 -19.14 18.10
N ILE A 50 -12.82 -18.21 17.41
CA ILE A 50 -13.06 -18.30 15.97
C ILE A 50 -11.95 -17.52 15.26
N LYS A 51 -10.96 -18.28 14.78
CA LYS A 51 -9.82 -17.73 14.06
C LYS A 51 -10.28 -16.95 12.84
N HIS A 52 -9.55 -15.88 12.53
CA HIS A 52 -9.77 -15.00 11.37
C HIS A 52 -11.13 -14.28 11.32
N CYS A 53 -11.89 -14.29 12.43
CA CYS A 53 -13.17 -13.61 12.49
C CYS A 53 -13.02 -12.14 12.91
N LYS A 54 -13.52 -11.24 12.08
CA LYS A 54 -13.57 -9.80 12.34
C LYS A 54 -14.78 -9.41 13.18
N THR A 55 -15.94 -10.04 13.01
CA THR A 55 -17.15 -9.69 13.79
C THR A 55 -17.92 -10.93 14.19
N ILE A 56 -18.22 -11.05 15.48
CA ILE A 56 -18.95 -12.18 16.04
C ILE A 56 -20.31 -11.70 16.54
N LYS A 57 -21.36 -12.41 16.13
CA LYS A 57 -22.74 -12.18 16.54
C LYS A 57 -23.43 -13.53 16.76
N ASN A 58 -24.25 -13.64 17.81
CA ASN A 58 -25.02 -14.85 18.10
C ASN A 58 -24.18 -16.15 18.05
N ASN A 59 -22.99 -16.12 18.66
CA ASN A 59 -22.04 -17.23 18.65
C ASN A 59 -21.55 -17.70 17.27
N ARG A 60 -21.61 -16.87 16.24
CA ARG A 60 -21.09 -17.18 14.90
C ARG A 60 -20.28 -16.02 14.33
N CYS A 61 -19.37 -16.34 13.42
CA CYS A 61 -18.71 -15.29 12.66
C CYS A 61 -19.68 -14.68 11.65
N TYR A 62 -19.83 -13.36 11.70
CA TYR A 62 -20.64 -12.56 10.79
C TYR A 62 -19.80 -11.82 9.75
N LYS A 63 -18.50 -11.61 10.02
CA LYS A 63 -17.55 -11.00 9.08
C LYS A 63 -16.15 -11.53 9.35
N CYS A 64 -15.44 -11.98 8.32
CA CYS A 64 -14.04 -12.42 8.43
C CYS A 64 -13.07 -11.25 8.22
N PHE A 65 -11.80 -11.46 8.57
CA PHE A 65 -10.73 -10.56 8.12
C PHE A 65 -10.55 -10.64 6.62
N ASP A 66 -9.89 -9.63 6.06
CA ASP A 66 -9.59 -9.58 4.63
C ASP A 66 -8.70 -10.78 4.26
N GLY A 67 -8.96 -11.38 3.10
CA GLY A 67 -8.34 -12.67 2.71
C GLY A 67 -9.09 -13.92 3.18
N TYR A 68 -10.17 -13.77 3.94
CA TYR A 68 -11.04 -14.86 4.39
C TYR A 68 -12.50 -14.61 4.02
N HIS A 69 -13.28 -15.67 3.85
CA HIS A 69 -14.72 -15.62 3.61
C HIS A 69 -15.48 -16.54 4.57
N ILE A 70 -16.77 -16.29 4.74
CA ILE A 70 -17.60 -17.05 5.66
C ILE A 70 -18.08 -18.33 4.98
N HIS A 71 -17.79 -19.47 5.61
CA HIS A 71 -18.36 -20.76 5.25
C HIS A 71 -18.85 -21.45 6.53
N HIS A 72 -20.13 -21.82 6.57
CA HIS A 72 -20.81 -22.41 7.74
C HIS A 72 -20.66 -21.67 9.10
N GLY A 73 -20.36 -20.37 9.08
CA GLY A 73 -20.18 -19.56 10.31
C GLY A 73 -18.74 -19.53 10.83
N GLU A 74 -17.81 -20.15 10.12
CA GLU A 74 -16.37 -20.07 10.29
C GLU A 74 -15.73 -19.25 9.15
N CYS A 75 -14.48 -18.86 9.33
CA CYS A 75 -13.70 -18.13 8.33
C CYS A 75 -12.75 -19.07 7.62
N GLU A 76 -13.00 -19.28 6.34
CA GLU A 76 -12.14 -20.06 5.47
C GLU A 76 -11.30 -19.12 4.59
N LYS A 77 -10.07 -19.54 4.32
CA LYS A 77 -9.12 -18.75 3.56
C LYS A 77 -9.57 -18.64 2.10
N ASN A 78 -9.48 -17.44 1.54
CA ASN A 78 -9.79 -17.23 0.13
C ASN A 78 -8.73 -17.89 -0.76
N ASP A 79 -9.18 -18.57 -1.82
CA ASP A 79 -8.36 -18.78 -3.02
C ASP A 79 -7.90 -17.43 -3.58
N ILE A 80 -6.59 -17.29 -3.78
CA ILE A 80 -5.93 -16.08 -4.31
C ILE A 80 -6.40 -15.68 -5.71
N LEU A 81 -6.88 -16.66 -6.47
CA LEU A 81 -7.41 -16.48 -7.81
C LEU A 81 -8.88 -16.02 -7.79
N CYS A 82 -9.54 -16.10 -6.64
CA CYS A 82 -10.91 -15.63 -6.47
C CYS A 82 -10.94 -14.25 -5.81
N VAL A 83 -11.65 -13.31 -6.42
CA VAL A 83 -11.79 -11.93 -5.91
C VAL A 83 -13.12 -11.69 -5.22
N GLU A 84 -14.10 -12.58 -5.38
CA GLU A 84 -15.43 -12.44 -4.76
C GLU A 84 -16.03 -13.78 -4.38
N TYR A 85 -16.52 -13.90 -3.14
CA TYR A 85 -17.19 -15.07 -2.60
C TYR A 85 -18.64 -14.78 -2.24
N HIS A 86 -19.52 -15.74 -2.48
CA HIS A 86 -20.91 -15.72 -2.02
C HIS A 86 -21.29 -17.08 -1.42
N LYS A 87 -21.66 -17.07 -0.14
CA LYS A 87 -22.05 -18.28 0.63
C LYS A 87 -21.01 -19.42 0.59
N GLY A 88 -19.72 -19.09 0.59
CA GLY A 88 -18.65 -20.08 0.52
C GLY A 88 -18.18 -20.44 -0.88
N HIS A 89 -18.85 -19.96 -1.92
CA HIS A 89 -18.52 -20.29 -3.30
C HIS A 89 -17.90 -19.09 -4.01
N CYS A 90 -16.84 -19.33 -4.77
CA CYS A 90 -16.24 -18.31 -5.61
C CYS A 90 -17.24 -17.87 -6.69
N GLN A 91 -17.42 -16.56 -6.85
CA GLN A 91 -18.32 -15.97 -7.84
C GLN A 91 -17.57 -15.24 -8.94
N LYS A 92 -16.37 -14.74 -8.63
CA LYS A 92 -15.59 -13.94 -9.56
C LYS A 92 -14.12 -14.26 -9.40
N CYS A 93 -13.49 -14.57 -10.52
CA CYS A 93 -12.06 -14.79 -10.61
C CYS A 93 -11.31 -13.50 -10.92
N ARG A 94 -10.02 -13.51 -10.59
CA ARG A 94 -9.07 -12.48 -10.99
C ARG A 94 -8.96 -12.43 -12.52
N GLU A 95 -8.60 -11.28 -13.07
CA GLU A 95 -8.38 -11.10 -14.51
C GLU A 95 -7.44 -12.18 -15.10
N GLY A 96 -7.79 -12.70 -16.27
CA GLY A 96 -7.07 -13.81 -16.91
C GLY A 96 -7.44 -15.21 -16.39
N TYR A 97 -8.42 -15.31 -15.49
CA TYR A 97 -8.98 -16.57 -14.98
C TYR A 97 -10.50 -16.59 -15.15
N THR A 98 -11.08 -17.78 -15.29
CA THR A 98 -12.53 -18.00 -15.36
C THR A 98 -13.00 -19.03 -14.37
N LEU A 99 -14.25 -18.90 -13.94
CA LEU A 99 -14.87 -19.79 -12.98
C LEU A 99 -15.36 -21.05 -13.68
N ILE A 100 -14.81 -22.22 -13.32
CA ILE A 100 -15.27 -23.52 -13.79
C ILE A 100 -15.71 -24.34 -12.57
N GLY A 101 -17.03 -24.37 -12.34
CA GLY A 101 -17.57 -24.89 -11.09
C GLY A 101 -17.38 -23.88 -9.97
N ASP A 102 -16.54 -24.22 -8.99
CA ASP A 102 -16.19 -23.36 -7.85
C ASP A 102 -14.70 -22.98 -7.83
N GLU A 103 -13.98 -23.29 -8.92
CA GLU A 103 -12.53 -23.09 -9.05
C GLU A 103 -12.21 -22.07 -10.14
N CYS A 104 -11.27 -21.18 -9.86
CA CYS A 104 -10.74 -20.25 -10.84
C CYS A 104 -9.63 -20.89 -11.67
N LYS A 105 -9.82 -20.98 -12.99
CA LYS A 105 -8.88 -21.60 -13.93
C LYS A 105 -8.35 -20.59 -14.93
N LYS A 106 -7.04 -20.64 -15.18
CA LYS A 106 -6.35 -19.71 -16.07
C LYS A 106 -6.85 -19.83 -17.51
N CYS A 107 -7.10 -18.70 -18.16
CA CYS A 107 -7.40 -18.66 -19.58
C CYS A 107 -6.18 -19.12 -20.38
N ASN A 108 -6.39 -20.06 -21.30
CA ASN A 108 -5.35 -20.55 -22.23
C ASN A 108 -5.19 -19.66 -23.46
N VAL A 109 -6.13 -18.74 -23.71
CA VAL A 109 -6.11 -17.83 -24.86
C VAL A 109 -5.15 -16.66 -24.58
N PRO A 110 -4.03 -16.53 -25.32
CA PRO A 110 -3.12 -15.39 -25.15
C PRO A 110 -3.81 -14.06 -25.43
N GLY A 111 -3.54 -13.03 -24.64
CA GLY A 111 -4.15 -11.71 -24.80
C GLY A 111 -5.61 -11.61 -24.32
N CYS A 112 -6.12 -12.63 -23.63
CA CYS A 112 -7.46 -12.66 -23.07
C CYS A 112 -7.52 -12.08 -21.65
N VAL A 113 -8.51 -11.24 -21.40
CA VAL A 113 -8.83 -10.66 -20.07
C VAL A 113 -9.87 -11.51 -19.34
N ASP A 114 -10.88 -11.98 -20.08
CA ASP A 114 -12.00 -12.76 -19.55
C ASP A 114 -12.37 -13.87 -20.53
N CYS A 115 -12.27 -15.12 -20.09
CA CYS A 115 -12.69 -16.29 -20.84
C CYS A 115 -14.07 -16.76 -20.35
N ASP A 116 -15.01 -17.01 -21.26
CA ASP A 116 -16.47 -17.14 -21.00
C ASP A 116 -16.85 -18.50 -20.37
N GLY A 117 -16.37 -18.81 -19.16
CA GLY A 117 -16.54 -20.12 -18.52
C GLY A 117 -15.83 -21.28 -19.24
N ASP A 118 -15.07 -20.99 -20.29
CA ASP A 118 -14.26 -21.94 -21.07
C ASP A 118 -12.87 -21.35 -21.23
N VAL A 119 -11.87 -21.98 -20.62
CA VAL A 119 -10.47 -21.52 -20.66
C VAL A 119 -9.91 -21.35 -22.07
N ASN A 120 -10.54 -21.94 -23.09
CA ASN A 120 -10.10 -21.85 -24.49
C ASN A 120 -10.91 -20.85 -25.33
N LYS A 121 -11.85 -20.10 -24.74
CA LYS A 121 -12.67 -19.10 -25.45
C LYS A 121 -12.69 -17.78 -24.71
N CYS A 122 -12.21 -16.75 -25.37
CA CYS A 122 -12.18 -15.41 -24.84
C CYS A 122 -13.45 -14.62 -25.11
N ASN A 123 -14.01 -14.03 -24.07
CA ASN A 123 -15.12 -13.08 -24.15
C ASN A 123 -14.59 -11.64 -24.35
N TRP A 124 -13.50 -11.28 -23.66
CA TRP A 124 -12.90 -9.94 -23.71
C TRP A 124 -11.39 -10.03 -23.84
N CYS A 125 -10.84 -9.40 -24.87
CA CYS A 125 -9.41 -9.30 -25.09
C CYS A 125 -8.84 -8.01 -24.47
N TYR A 126 -7.53 -7.96 -24.22
CA TYR A 126 -6.88 -6.69 -23.89
C TYR A 126 -7.06 -5.70 -25.05
N HIS A 127 -7.02 -4.40 -24.76
CA HIS A 127 -7.34 -3.33 -25.72
C HIS A 127 -6.50 -3.38 -27.01
N GLN A 128 -5.29 -3.96 -26.96
CA GLN A 128 -4.41 -4.17 -28.12
C GLN A 128 -4.77 -5.38 -29.00
N PHE A 129 -5.85 -6.11 -28.71
CA PHE A 129 -6.29 -7.29 -29.46
C PHE A 129 -7.77 -7.17 -29.86
N LEU A 130 -8.09 -7.74 -31.02
CA LEU A 130 -9.46 -7.92 -31.49
C LEU A 130 -9.95 -9.32 -31.17
N ARG A 131 -11.21 -9.42 -30.73
CA ARG A 131 -11.88 -10.71 -30.50
C ARG A 131 -12.43 -11.26 -31.80
N VAL A 132 -11.90 -12.39 -32.26
CA VAL A 132 -12.39 -13.11 -33.44
C VAL A 132 -12.62 -14.57 -33.08
N ASN A 133 -13.87 -15.03 -33.17
CA ASN A 133 -14.28 -16.42 -32.87
C ASN A 133 -13.74 -16.97 -31.53
N GLY A 134 -13.77 -16.16 -30.47
CA GLY A 134 -13.27 -16.54 -29.15
C GLY A 134 -11.74 -16.54 -29.01
N SER A 135 -11.00 -16.11 -30.03
CA SER A 135 -9.56 -15.86 -29.95
C SER A 135 -9.26 -14.37 -29.93
N CYS A 136 -8.15 -13.99 -29.29
CA CYS A 136 -7.63 -12.62 -29.31
C CYS A 136 -6.51 -12.54 -30.34
N ILE A 137 -6.73 -11.75 -31.39
CA ILE A 137 -5.76 -11.60 -32.48
C ILE A 137 -5.35 -10.13 -32.61
N GLN A 138 -4.07 -9.90 -32.91
CA GLN A 138 -3.58 -8.59 -33.29
C GLN A 138 -3.53 -8.54 -34.82
N THR A 139 -4.41 -7.77 -35.45
CA THR A 139 -4.51 -7.69 -36.91
C THR A 139 -3.64 -6.59 -37.51
N ILE A 140 -3.36 -5.54 -36.73
CA ILE A 140 -2.45 -4.45 -37.04
C ILE A 140 -1.32 -4.53 -36.03
N ASP A 141 -0.12 -4.86 -36.52
CA ASP A 141 1.07 -4.87 -35.68
C ASP A 141 1.28 -3.49 -35.06
N ALA A 142 1.64 -3.48 -33.79
CA ALA A 142 1.82 -2.29 -32.98
C ALA A 142 0.62 -1.36 -32.80
N CYS A 143 -0.58 -1.87 -32.98
CA CYS A 143 -1.77 -1.19 -32.48
C CYS A 143 -1.88 -1.30 -30.97
N ASP A 144 -2.17 -0.18 -30.31
CA ASP A 144 -2.41 -0.08 -28.87
C ASP A 144 -3.91 -0.14 -28.55
N THR A 145 -4.73 0.69 -29.20
CA THR A 145 -6.19 0.61 -29.07
C THR A 145 -6.85 0.50 -30.43
N TYR A 146 -7.83 -0.39 -30.55
CA TYR A 146 -8.72 -0.47 -31.72
C TYR A 146 -9.99 0.34 -31.50
N VAL A 147 -10.56 0.87 -32.58
CA VAL A 147 -11.94 1.39 -32.56
C VAL A 147 -12.89 0.21 -32.29
N ASN A 148 -13.92 0.43 -31.44
CA ASN A 148 -14.89 -0.55 -30.92
C ASN A 148 -14.95 -1.94 -31.63
N PRO A 149 -14.78 -3.06 -30.90
CA PRO A 149 -14.69 -4.42 -31.44
C PRO A 149 -15.95 -4.99 -32.12
N LEU A 150 -17.06 -4.25 -32.20
CA LEU A 150 -18.29 -4.69 -32.88
C LEU A 150 -18.24 -4.66 -34.42
N PHE A 151 -17.15 -4.17 -35.03
CA PHE A 151 -17.01 -4.08 -36.48
C PHE A 151 -15.96 -5.05 -37.03
N GLU A 152 -16.31 -5.79 -38.09
CA GLU A 152 -15.49 -6.86 -38.71
C GLU A 152 -14.13 -6.38 -39.25
N LYS A 153 -13.92 -5.07 -39.41
CA LYS A 153 -12.63 -4.44 -39.76
C LYS A 153 -12.54 -3.05 -39.14
N SER A 154 -12.09 -2.97 -37.89
CA SER A 154 -11.85 -1.68 -37.23
C SER A 154 -10.37 -1.26 -37.38
N PRO A 155 -10.07 -0.04 -37.85
CA PRO A 155 -8.70 0.46 -37.91
C PRO A 155 -8.15 0.74 -36.50
N CYS A 156 -6.81 0.82 -36.40
CA CYS A 156 -6.15 1.19 -35.16
C CYS A 156 -6.47 2.65 -34.78
N LEU A 157 -6.92 2.88 -33.54
CA LEU A 157 -7.24 4.20 -33.00
C LEU A 157 -5.99 4.91 -32.45
N THR A 158 -5.18 4.19 -31.67
CA THR A 158 -3.87 4.63 -31.18
C THR A 158 -2.85 3.53 -31.41
N CYS A 159 -1.66 3.89 -31.86
CA CYS A 159 -0.54 2.96 -31.95
C CYS A 159 0.20 2.88 -30.61
N ARG A 160 0.93 1.78 -30.41
CA ARG A 160 1.86 1.60 -29.29
C ARG A 160 2.88 2.72 -29.25
N GLU A 161 3.49 2.90 -28.09
CA GLU A 161 4.61 3.83 -27.89
C GLU A 161 5.68 3.63 -28.97
N ALA A 162 6.25 4.73 -29.47
CA ALA A 162 7.19 4.78 -30.60
C ALA A 162 6.60 4.46 -32.00
N TYR A 163 5.29 4.27 -32.15
CA TYR A 163 4.62 4.10 -33.45
C TYR A 163 3.64 5.26 -33.73
N TRP A 164 3.38 5.54 -35.00
CA TRP A 164 2.31 6.48 -35.42
C TRP A 164 1.41 5.84 -36.48
N ILE A 165 0.22 6.40 -36.63
CA ILE A 165 -0.74 5.97 -37.65
C ILE A 165 -0.35 6.59 -38.99
N GLU A 166 -0.08 5.74 -39.97
CA GLU A 166 0.14 6.10 -41.36
C GLU A 166 -0.63 5.11 -42.24
N ASP A 167 -1.56 5.62 -43.07
CA ASP A 167 -2.45 4.83 -43.91
C ASP A 167 -3.19 3.68 -43.18
N GLY A 168 -3.60 3.95 -41.93
CA GLY A 168 -4.34 2.97 -41.10
C GLY A 168 -3.48 1.83 -40.55
N LYS A 169 -2.15 1.91 -40.68
CA LYS A 169 -1.17 1.00 -40.06
C LYS A 169 -0.33 1.75 -39.03
N CYS A 170 0.22 1.01 -38.08
CA CYS A 170 1.20 1.57 -37.14
C CYS A 170 2.60 1.39 -37.71
N VAL A 171 3.25 2.52 -38.01
CA VAL A 171 4.62 2.54 -38.54
C VAL A 171 5.57 2.91 -37.40
N LYS A 172 6.63 2.12 -37.25
CA LYS A 172 7.62 2.31 -36.19
C LYS A 172 8.49 3.51 -36.49
N THR A 173 8.78 4.29 -35.46
CA THR A 173 9.82 5.30 -35.53
C THR A 173 11.20 4.73 -35.79
N GLN A 174 11.94 5.43 -36.65
CA GLN A 174 13.35 5.19 -36.88
C GLN A 174 14.23 5.89 -35.84
N ILE A 175 13.62 6.69 -34.94
CA ILE A 175 14.31 7.36 -33.84
C ILE A 175 14.55 6.34 -32.73
N GLU A 176 15.77 5.81 -32.64
CA GLU A 176 16.15 4.88 -31.56
C GLU A 176 15.91 5.51 -30.18
N HIS A 177 15.50 4.68 -29.21
CA HIS A 177 15.18 5.07 -27.83
C HIS A 177 14.03 6.07 -27.66
N CYS A 178 13.27 6.35 -28.72
CA CYS A 178 12.08 7.16 -28.63
C CYS A 178 10.89 6.38 -28.05
N MET A 179 10.21 7.00 -27.08
CA MET A 179 9.04 6.44 -26.37
C MET A 179 7.73 6.97 -26.96
N SER A 180 7.65 8.24 -27.36
CA SER A 180 6.44 8.76 -28.01
C SER A 180 6.79 9.61 -29.22
N VAL A 181 5.92 9.58 -30.22
CA VAL A 181 6.08 10.37 -31.45
C VAL A 181 4.90 11.33 -31.56
N ASN A 182 5.18 12.60 -31.83
CA ASN A 182 4.16 13.60 -32.04
C ASN A 182 3.58 13.53 -33.48
N LYS A 183 2.56 14.35 -33.76
CA LYS A 183 1.92 14.39 -35.09
C LYS A 183 2.86 14.83 -36.23
N ALA A 184 4.02 15.40 -35.92
CA ALA A 184 5.02 15.81 -36.90
C ALA A 184 6.13 14.75 -37.09
N HIS A 185 5.93 13.52 -36.59
CA HIS A 185 6.89 12.42 -36.64
C HIS A 185 8.21 12.68 -35.86
N LEU A 186 8.18 13.63 -34.93
CA LEU A 186 9.29 13.93 -34.03
C LEU A 186 9.07 13.22 -32.70
N CYS A 187 10.17 12.83 -32.05
CA CYS A 187 10.12 12.27 -30.73
C CYS A 187 9.63 13.30 -29.71
N GLY A 188 8.56 12.96 -28.97
CA GLY A 188 8.02 13.77 -27.88
C GLY A 188 8.65 13.41 -26.53
N THR A 189 8.89 12.12 -26.30
CA THR A 189 9.53 11.60 -25.08
C THR A 189 10.41 10.41 -25.42
N CYS A 190 11.49 10.20 -24.66
CA CYS A 190 12.43 9.09 -24.83
C CYS A 190 12.32 8.10 -23.67
N TYR A 191 12.76 6.86 -23.90
CA TYR A 191 12.95 5.89 -22.81
C TYR A 191 14.12 6.34 -21.93
N GLU A 192 14.02 6.12 -20.63
CA GLU A 192 15.15 6.36 -19.72
C GLU A 192 16.35 5.47 -20.10
N PRO A 193 17.61 5.98 -20.11
CA PRO A 193 18.08 7.30 -19.66
C PRO A 193 18.33 8.33 -20.79
N TYR A 194 17.51 8.33 -21.85
CA TYR A 194 17.70 9.17 -23.03
C TYR A 194 16.84 10.44 -22.96
N GLU A 195 17.28 11.53 -23.60
CA GLU A 195 16.52 12.78 -23.73
C GLU A 195 16.33 13.17 -25.19
N VAL A 196 15.21 13.83 -25.47
CA VAL A 196 14.89 14.35 -26.79
C VAL A 196 15.87 15.48 -27.13
N ASN A 197 16.50 15.45 -28.29
CA ASN A 197 17.36 16.55 -28.77
C ASN A 197 16.53 17.80 -29.11
N GLU A 198 17.18 18.96 -29.27
CA GLU A 198 16.49 20.26 -29.49
C GLU A 198 15.47 20.26 -30.63
N ASN A 199 15.69 19.43 -31.65
CA ASN A 199 14.84 19.37 -32.84
C ASN A 199 13.84 18.20 -32.83
N GLY A 200 13.80 17.38 -31.76
CA GLY A 200 12.90 16.23 -31.68
C GLY A 200 13.26 15.05 -32.59
N THR A 201 14.41 15.06 -33.25
CA THR A 201 14.80 14.05 -34.26
C THR A 201 15.61 12.89 -33.69
N ALA A 202 16.11 12.99 -32.46
CA ALA A 202 16.91 11.94 -31.84
C ALA A 202 16.67 11.89 -30.32
N CYS A 203 16.69 10.68 -29.77
CA CYS A 203 16.88 10.47 -28.34
C CYS A 203 18.36 10.25 -28.08
N VAL A 204 19.01 11.26 -27.52
CA VAL A 204 20.43 11.20 -27.22
C VAL A 204 20.60 10.67 -25.80
N LYS A 205 21.46 9.67 -25.64
CA LYS A 205 21.84 9.21 -24.30
C LYS A 205 22.44 10.42 -23.60
N LYS A 206 22.00 10.70 -22.38
CA LYS A 206 22.75 11.64 -21.54
C LYS A 206 24.17 11.06 -21.37
N GLU A 207 25.14 11.56 -22.14
CA GLU A 207 26.50 11.65 -21.63
C GLU A 207 26.34 12.42 -20.34
N LYS A 208 26.84 11.89 -19.23
CA LYS A 208 26.80 12.61 -17.95
C LYS A 208 27.59 13.91 -18.14
N LYS A 209 26.95 14.97 -18.66
CA LYS A 209 27.19 16.31 -18.19
C LYS A 209 27.09 16.15 -16.69
N GLN A 210 28.21 16.41 -16.02
CA GLN A 210 28.30 16.71 -14.60
C GLN A 210 26.92 17.18 -14.16
N ILE A 211 26.22 16.35 -13.38
CA ILE A 211 24.81 16.53 -13.04
C ILE A 211 24.65 18.00 -12.73
N ASP A 212 23.93 18.74 -13.57
CA ASP A 212 23.66 20.12 -13.25
C ASP A 212 22.64 20.08 -12.11
N GLY A 213 23.15 19.97 -10.89
CA GLY A 213 22.38 20.03 -9.67
C GLY A 213 21.90 21.44 -9.38
N SER A 214 21.70 22.26 -10.41
CA SER A 214 20.89 23.47 -10.34
C SER A 214 19.40 23.12 -10.20
N GLU A 215 18.96 22.01 -10.80
CA GLU A 215 17.58 21.50 -10.69
C GLU A 215 17.38 20.58 -9.48
N PHE A 216 18.44 19.89 -9.05
CA PHE A 216 18.44 19.11 -7.81
C PHE A 216 18.69 20.02 -6.62
N ASN A 217 18.11 19.71 -5.45
CA ASN A 217 18.51 20.39 -4.23
C ASN A 217 20.01 20.16 -3.99
N LEU A 218 20.72 21.19 -3.54
CA LEU A 218 22.16 21.19 -3.25
C LEU A 218 22.62 19.94 -2.50
N TYR A 219 21.80 19.40 -1.61
CA TYR A 219 22.11 18.17 -0.86
C TYR A 219 22.25 16.94 -1.76
N VAL A 220 21.26 16.73 -2.63
CA VAL A 220 21.24 15.66 -3.63
C VAL A 220 22.35 15.85 -4.66
N ARG A 221 22.66 17.11 -5.02
CA ARG A 221 23.81 17.44 -5.87
C ARG A 221 25.14 17.04 -5.22
N CYS A 222 25.35 17.37 -3.94
CA CYS A 222 26.58 17.06 -3.21
C CYS A 222 26.79 15.55 -3.05
N GLU A 223 25.72 14.80 -2.78
CA GLU A 223 25.75 13.35 -2.62
C GLU A 223 25.95 12.61 -3.97
N LEU A 224 25.27 13.07 -5.03
CA LEU A 224 25.42 12.50 -6.38
C LEU A 224 26.79 12.78 -7.01
N LEU A 225 27.46 13.86 -6.62
CA LEU A 225 28.74 14.31 -7.18
C LEU A 225 29.94 14.14 -6.24
N GLN A 226 29.74 13.64 -5.01
CA GLN A 226 30.78 13.46 -3.98
C GLN A 226 31.65 14.72 -3.79
N LEU A 227 31.01 15.89 -3.72
CA LEU A 227 31.73 17.17 -3.64
C LEU A 227 32.15 17.48 -2.20
N ASP A 228 33.45 17.63 -1.97
CA ASP A 228 34.03 18.05 -0.69
C ASP A 228 34.31 19.57 -0.70
N ILE A 229 33.24 20.36 -0.63
CA ILE A 229 33.29 21.83 -0.54
C ILE A 229 32.50 22.33 0.68
N PRO A 230 32.81 23.52 1.23
CA PRO A 230 32.09 24.07 2.39
C PRO A 230 30.56 24.15 2.21
N GLU A 231 30.12 24.30 0.95
CA GLU A 231 28.73 24.29 0.51
C GLU A 231 28.08 22.88 0.49
N CYS A 232 28.79 21.83 0.83
CA CYS A 232 28.30 20.45 0.91
C CYS A 232 28.37 19.85 2.32
N MET A 233 28.86 20.63 3.30
CA MET A 233 28.91 20.22 4.70
C MET A 233 27.51 19.85 5.24
N LYS A 234 27.35 18.59 5.67
CA LYS A 234 26.21 18.12 6.47
C LYS A 234 26.34 18.66 7.88
N CYS A 235 25.25 19.22 8.41
CA CYS A 235 25.15 19.47 9.83
C CYS A 235 24.49 18.26 10.50
N ASP A 236 24.93 17.93 11.71
CA ASP A 236 24.29 16.89 12.51
C ASP A 236 22.82 17.21 12.78
N ASP A 237 22.03 16.18 13.10
CA ASP A 237 20.61 16.31 13.41
C ASP A 237 20.38 17.40 14.47
N GLY A 238 19.49 18.34 14.16
CA GLY A 238 19.19 19.48 15.04
C GLY A 238 19.98 20.76 14.74
N PHE A 239 20.81 20.81 13.68
CA PHE A 239 21.58 21.99 13.29
C PHE A 239 21.30 22.42 11.84
N TYR A 240 21.32 23.73 11.57
CA TYR A 240 21.20 24.30 10.21
C TYR A 240 22.48 25.02 9.79
N ARG A 241 22.75 25.05 8.48
CA ARG A 241 23.93 25.73 7.94
C ARG A 241 23.67 27.21 7.74
N SER A 242 24.56 28.08 8.22
CA SER A 242 24.53 29.53 8.02
C SER A 242 25.85 30.02 7.43
N ASN A 243 25.78 31.06 6.59
CA ASN A 243 26.95 31.82 6.12
C ASN A 243 26.86 33.31 6.55
N LYS A 244 26.15 33.61 7.64
CA LYS A 244 25.95 34.99 8.11
C LYS A 244 27.24 35.68 8.56
N THR A 245 28.28 34.90 8.88
CA THR A 245 29.57 35.41 9.35
C THR A 245 30.67 35.39 8.28
N GLY A 246 30.36 35.03 7.03
CA GLY A 246 31.34 34.87 5.95
C GLY A 246 32.08 33.52 5.93
N GLU A 247 31.72 32.61 6.85
CA GLU A 247 32.14 31.21 6.87
C GLU A 247 30.90 30.33 7.03
N TYR A 248 30.84 29.19 6.31
CA TYR A 248 29.77 28.21 6.48
C TYR A 248 29.93 27.47 7.81
N LYS A 249 28.97 27.62 8.73
CA LYS A 249 28.94 26.93 10.04
C LYS A 249 27.57 26.34 10.34
N CYS A 250 27.55 25.27 11.12
CA CYS A 250 26.34 24.66 11.65
C CYS A 250 25.91 25.39 12.93
N HIS A 251 24.64 25.81 12.98
CA HIS A 251 24.02 26.45 14.13
C HIS A 251 22.90 25.58 14.67
N GLU A 252 22.82 25.46 15.98
CA GLU A 252 21.78 24.68 16.66
C GLU A 252 20.40 25.29 16.42
N CYS A 253 19.42 24.45 16.12
CA CYS A 253 18.02 24.84 16.02
C CYS A 253 17.49 25.04 17.45
N THR A 254 17.10 26.26 17.81
CA THR A 254 16.55 26.51 19.15
C THR A 254 15.13 25.93 19.28
N VAL A 255 14.81 25.39 20.46
CA VAL A 255 13.52 24.77 20.86
C VAL A 255 12.28 25.62 20.51
N SER A 256 12.45 26.93 20.30
CA SER A 256 11.40 27.85 19.83
C SER A 256 10.91 27.59 18.40
N ASP A 257 11.76 27.05 17.52
CA ASP A 257 11.49 27.00 16.08
C ASP A 257 10.90 25.66 15.61
N LYS A 258 10.81 24.63 16.47
CA LYS A 258 10.06 23.36 16.29
C LYS A 258 10.21 22.67 14.91
N THR A 259 11.39 22.75 14.30
CA THR A 259 11.69 22.19 12.98
C THR A 259 12.96 21.34 13.01
N THR A 260 13.04 20.35 12.12
CA THR A 260 14.33 19.76 11.70
C THR A 260 14.76 20.50 10.43
N CYS A 261 15.91 21.16 10.47
CA CYS A 261 16.39 21.96 9.35
C CYS A 261 17.43 21.18 8.53
N GLU A 262 17.09 20.77 7.32
CA GLU A 262 18.08 20.50 6.26
C GLU A 262 17.90 21.59 5.18
N GLY A 263 18.64 22.70 5.33
CA GLY A 263 18.41 23.88 4.49
C GLY A 263 19.43 25.02 4.67
N LYS A 264 19.39 26.01 3.75
CA LYS A 264 20.36 27.12 3.67
C LYS A 264 20.07 28.30 4.60
N ASP A 265 18.85 28.41 5.12
CA ASP A 265 18.39 29.49 6.00
C ASP A 265 17.23 29.04 6.89
N LYS A 266 16.79 29.91 7.81
CA LYS A 266 15.71 29.65 8.79
C LYS A 266 14.37 29.31 8.14
N ASP A 267 14.15 29.73 6.89
CA ASP A 267 12.89 29.53 6.14
C ASP A 267 12.92 28.24 5.28
N SER A 268 14.05 27.55 5.19
CA SER A 268 14.24 26.32 4.40
C SER A 268 13.73 25.03 5.09
N CYS A 269 12.83 25.12 6.07
CA CYS A 269 12.29 23.96 6.78
C CYS A 269 11.35 23.12 5.91
N ARG A 270 11.87 22.05 5.30
CA ARG A 270 11.07 21.11 4.47
C ARG A 270 10.63 19.84 5.20
N LYS A 271 11.02 19.67 6.47
CA LYS A 271 10.63 18.54 7.31
C LYS A 271 10.38 19.03 8.73
N CYS A 272 9.20 18.73 9.26
CA CYS A 272 8.90 18.93 10.67
C CYS A 272 9.53 17.77 11.47
N ASN A 273 9.95 18.00 12.73
CA ASN A 273 10.44 16.92 13.61
C ASN A 273 9.39 15.79 13.74
N SER A 274 9.75 14.62 14.29
CA SER A 274 8.87 13.45 14.55
C SER A 274 7.57 13.73 15.32
N ASP A 275 7.40 14.96 15.82
CA ASP A 275 6.34 15.40 16.71
C ASP A 275 5.42 16.44 16.06
N CYS A 276 5.81 16.94 14.88
CA CYS A 276 5.17 18.05 14.18
C CYS A 276 4.80 17.67 12.73
N SER A 277 3.75 18.28 12.19
CA SER A 277 3.28 18.08 10.81
C SER A 277 3.02 19.41 10.12
N PHE A 278 3.05 19.41 8.79
CA PHE A 278 2.82 20.63 8.01
C PHE A 278 1.31 20.90 7.92
N VAL A 279 0.82 21.87 8.67
CA VAL A 279 -0.57 22.32 8.70
C VAL A 279 -0.63 23.75 8.18
N ASN A 280 -1.45 24.00 7.15
CA ASN A 280 -1.68 25.34 6.58
C ASN A 280 -0.41 26.16 6.28
N GLY A 281 0.64 25.52 5.75
CA GLY A 281 1.88 26.22 5.38
C GLY A 281 2.92 26.33 6.50
N LYS A 282 2.70 25.74 7.68
CA LYS A 282 3.60 25.83 8.85
C LYS A 282 3.74 24.47 9.57
N CYS A 283 4.84 24.26 10.28
CA CYS A 283 4.98 23.09 11.16
C CYS A 283 4.23 23.32 12.49
N GLU A 284 3.23 22.48 12.76
CA GLU A 284 2.47 22.48 14.01
C GLU A 284 2.65 21.16 14.76
N LEU A 285 2.56 21.21 16.10
CA LEU A 285 2.69 20.01 16.95
C LEU A 285 1.39 19.21 16.90
N THR A 286 1.37 18.12 16.14
CA THR A 286 0.19 17.27 15.96
C THR A 286 0.14 16.09 16.94
N ASN A 287 1.28 15.71 17.54
CA ASN A 287 1.43 14.48 18.33
C ASN A 287 1.03 13.21 17.54
N CYS A 288 1.21 13.25 16.23
CA CYS A 288 0.95 12.14 15.34
C CYS A 288 2.19 11.23 15.23
N ALA A 289 1.99 9.92 15.30
CA ALA A 289 2.99 8.89 15.08
C ALA A 289 3.17 8.52 13.60
N GLU A 290 2.09 8.57 12.80
CA GLU A 290 2.12 8.22 11.37
C GLU A 290 1.22 9.13 10.52
N HIS A 291 1.67 9.46 9.32
CA HIS A 291 0.94 10.30 8.37
C HIS A 291 0.61 9.53 7.10
N SER A 292 -0.54 9.82 6.51
CA SER A 292 -0.83 9.39 5.13
C SER A 292 0.00 10.26 4.18
N LEU A 293 0.79 9.65 3.28
CA LEU A 293 1.58 10.40 2.29
C LEU A 293 0.65 11.27 1.40
N PRO A 294 0.98 12.53 1.13
CA PRO A 294 0.16 13.38 0.29
C PRO A 294 0.58 13.24 -1.19
N TYR A 295 -0.31 12.69 -2.02
CA TYR A 295 -0.33 13.09 -3.43
C TYR A 295 -1.00 14.47 -3.48
N ASP A 296 -0.21 15.48 -3.82
CA ASP A 296 -0.56 16.83 -4.26
C ASP A 296 -1.83 17.47 -3.65
N SER A 297 -1.59 18.37 -2.67
CA SER A 297 -2.47 19.45 -2.13
C SER A 297 -3.09 19.24 -0.73
N ILE A 298 -2.41 19.76 0.32
CA ILE A 298 -2.92 20.20 1.65
C ILE A 298 -3.62 19.14 2.57
N PRO A 299 -3.42 19.17 3.92
CA PRO A 299 -2.25 18.83 4.73
C PRO A 299 -2.11 17.31 5.00
N SER A 300 -0.98 16.87 5.57
CA SER A 300 -0.75 15.47 5.94
C SER A 300 -1.76 14.98 6.98
N LYS A 301 -2.68 14.10 6.59
CA LYS A 301 -3.64 13.50 7.55
C LYS A 301 -2.91 12.62 8.54
N CYS A 302 -3.15 12.86 9.83
CA CYS A 302 -2.67 12.02 10.91
C CYS A 302 -3.40 10.68 10.85
N LYS A 303 -2.65 9.62 10.55
CA LYS A 303 -3.17 8.25 10.52
C LYS A 303 -3.24 7.66 11.92
N ARG A 304 -2.25 7.98 12.75
CA ARG A 304 -2.14 7.43 14.10
C ARG A 304 -1.53 8.42 15.07
N CYS A 305 -2.11 8.54 16.26
CA CYS A 305 -1.57 9.34 17.34
C CYS A 305 -0.46 8.61 18.11
N LYS A 306 0.44 9.37 18.73
CA LYS A 306 1.45 8.81 19.65
C LYS A 306 0.79 8.16 20.87
N PRO A 307 1.46 7.20 21.52
CA PRO A 307 1.00 6.65 22.79
C PRO A 307 0.65 7.75 23.81
N GLY A 308 -0.54 7.67 24.39
CA GLY A 308 -1.09 8.68 25.30
C GLY A 308 -1.85 9.83 24.63
N TYR A 309 -2.10 9.76 23.32
CA TYR A 309 -2.83 10.77 22.55
C TYR A 309 -3.94 10.14 21.70
N ILE A 310 -5.06 10.85 21.53
CA ILE A 310 -6.21 10.44 20.70
C ILE A 310 -6.49 11.51 19.63
N PRO A 311 -7.06 11.11 18.48
CA PRO A 311 -7.37 12.06 17.41
C PRO A 311 -8.44 13.05 17.87
N VAL A 312 -8.23 14.32 17.56
CA VAL A 312 -9.21 15.41 17.70
C VAL A 312 -9.95 15.60 16.38
N ASP A 313 -9.19 15.57 15.29
CA ASP A 313 -9.63 15.64 13.91
C ASP A 313 -8.64 14.83 13.05
N PHE A 314 -8.68 15.02 11.73
CA PHE A 314 -7.80 14.30 10.79
C PHE A 314 -6.33 14.76 10.84
N GLU A 315 -5.98 15.77 11.63
CA GLU A 315 -4.66 16.42 11.64
C GLU A 315 -4.01 16.41 13.04
N PHE A 316 -4.79 16.58 14.11
CA PHE A 316 -4.28 16.79 15.46
C PHE A 316 -4.66 15.68 16.44
N CYS A 317 -3.73 15.36 17.34
CA CYS A 317 -3.94 14.48 18.47
C CYS A 317 -3.81 15.23 19.80
N LYS A 318 -4.73 14.97 20.73
CA LYS A 318 -4.71 15.52 22.10
C LYS A 318 -4.38 14.44 23.12
N LYS A 319 -3.72 14.83 24.21
CA LYS A 319 -3.43 13.93 25.32
C LYS A 319 -4.73 13.35 25.91
N SER A 320 -4.75 12.04 26.12
CA SER A 320 -5.89 11.32 26.68
C SER A 320 -5.41 10.02 27.33
N ASP A 321 -6.23 9.50 28.24
CA ASP A 321 -6.09 8.16 28.81
C ASP A 321 -6.47 7.04 27.82
N GLY A 322 -6.77 7.36 26.55
CA GLY A 322 -7.14 6.39 25.52
C GLY A 322 -8.58 5.89 25.62
N CYS A 323 -9.37 6.39 26.58
CA CYS A 323 -10.74 5.94 26.80
C CYS A 323 -11.75 6.70 25.94
N LEU A 324 -12.52 5.97 25.13
CA LEU A 324 -13.60 6.50 24.29
C LEU A 324 -14.92 6.62 25.07
N LYS A 325 -15.28 5.61 25.88
CA LYS A 325 -16.50 5.64 26.72
C LYS A 325 -16.23 5.21 28.15
N LYS A 326 -16.75 5.98 29.11
CA LYS A 326 -16.66 5.69 30.55
C LYS A 326 -18.02 5.30 31.12
N VAL A 327 -18.00 4.37 32.07
CA VAL A 327 -19.13 4.03 32.95
C VAL A 327 -18.67 4.24 34.38
N GLY A 328 -19.07 5.37 34.98
CA GLY A 328 -18.44 5.87 36.20
C GLY A 328 -16.97 6.24 35.95
N ASP A 329 -16.07 5.76 36.80
CA ASP A 329 -14.62 5.99 36.66
C ASP A 329 -13.90 4.91 35.82
N LYS A 330 -14.62 3.87 35.39
CA LYS A 330 -14.07 2.76 34.61
C LYS A 330 -14.23 3.00 33.11
N CYS A 331 -13.21 2.65 32.33
CA CYS A 331 -13.35 2.65 30.88
C CYS A 331 -14.15 1.41 30.43
N SER A 332 -15.04 1.62 29.47
CA SER A 332 -15.84 0.57 28.84
C SER A 332 -15.49 0.35 27.36
N GLU A 333 -14.85 1.34 26.73
CA GLU A 333 -14.44 1.28 25.33
C GLU A 333 -13.22 2.17 25.13
N CYS A 334 -12.16 1.65 24.51
CA CYS A 334 -10.93 2.39 24.18
C CYS A 334 -10.97 2.87 22.73
N TYR A 335 -10.21 3.92 22.40
CA TYR A 335 -9.96 4.28 21.00
C TYR A 335 -9.17 3.19 20.27
N ASP A 336 -9.26 3.15 18.95
CA ASP A 336 -8.35 2.37 18.12
C ASP A 336 -6.89 2.71 18.47
N ASN A 337 -6.00 1.72 18.35
CA ASN A 337 -4.63 1.70 18.86
C ASN A 337 -4.50 1.61 20.39
N TYR A 338 -5.58 1.29 21.11
CA TYR A 338 -5.56 0.96 22.53
C TYR A 338 -6.36 -0.32 22.83
N PHE A 339 -5.99 -1.04 23.88
CA PHE A 339 -6.76 -2.15 24.42
C PHE A 339 -7.14 -1.87 25.88
N ILE A 340 -8.28 -2.44 26.29
CA ILE A 340 -8.76 -2.36 27.67
C ILE A 340 -8.02 -3.39 28.55
N THR A 341 -7.46 -2.93 29.66
CA THR A 341 -6.83 -3.77 30.67
C THR A 341 -7.86 -4.33 31.66
N LYS A 342 -7.45 -5.30 32.47
CA LYS A 342 -8.31 -5.90 33.52
C LYS A 342 -8.80 -4.88 34.54
N ASP A 343 -8.07 -3.78 34.72
CA ASP A 343 -8.42 -2.68 35.61
C ASP A 343 -9.31 -1.62 34.94
N PHE A 344 -9.91 -1.94 33.78
CA PHE A 344 -10.77 -1.04 33.01
C PHE A 344 -10.07 0.27 32.61
N SER A 345 -8.77 0.20 32.32
CA SER A 345 -7.96 1.31 31.80
C SER A 345 -7.50 0.99 30.37
N CYS A 346 -7.14 1.99 29.56
CA CYS A 346 -6.69 1.78 28.19
C CYS A 346 -5.17 1.88 28.09
N GLU A 347 -4.54 0.88 27.49
CA GLU A 347 -3.11 0.86 27.20
C GLU A 347 -2.86 0.81 25.68
N PRO A 348 -1.78 1.41 25.17
CA PRO A 348 -1.51 1.50 23.74
C PRO A 348 -1.16 0.14 23.14
N CYS A 349 -1.58 -0.08 21.90
CA CYS A 349 -1.18 -1.21 21.07
C CYS A 349 0.28 -1.09 20.61
N ASP A 350 0.85 -2.20 20.16
CA ASP A 350 2.13 -2.24 19.46
C ASP A 350 2.06 -1.39 18.18
N VAL A 351 3.20 -0.84 17.78
CA VAL A 351 3.29 0.04 16.62
C VAL A 351 2.88 -0.65 15.30
N SER A 352 2.84 -1.97 15.26
CA SER A 352 2.37 -2.75 14.11
C SER A 352 0.86 -2.99 14.08
N CYS A 353 0.14 -2.80 15.21
CA CYS A 353 -1.30 -3.01 15.30
C CYS A 353 -2.10 -1.70 15.14
N GLN A 354 -3.18 -1.74 14.35
CA GLN A 354 -4.22 -0.71 14.35
C GLN A 354 -5.21 -0.92 15.49
N THR A 355 -5.57 -2.17 15.76
CA THR A 355 -6.38 -2.57 16.91
C THR A 355 -5.72 -3.75 17.58
N CYS A 356 -5.86 -3.89 18.91
CA CYS A 356 -5.29 -4.99 19.68
C CYS A 356 -6.22 -5.35 20.84
N SER A 357 -6.01 -6.53 21.44
CA SER A 357 -6.80 -7.04 22.56
C SER A 357 -5.92 -7.65 23.64
N ASN A 358 -6.25 -7.47 24.92
CA ASN A 358 -5.59 -8.04 26.10
C ASN A 358 -4.11 -7.68 26.34
N SER A 359 -3.33 -7.40 25.29
CA SER A 359 -1.96 -6.90 25.36
C SER A 359 -1.64 -6.06 24.13
N ALA A 360 -0.59 -5.23 24.24
CA ALA A 360 -0.16 -4.38 23.15
C ALA A 360 0.17 -5.17 21.86
N LYS A 361 0.73 -6.38 22.00
CA LYS A 361 1.21 -7.18 20.86
C LYS A 361 0.15 -8.05 20.22
N GLN A 362 -0.97 -8.31 20.89
CA GLN A 362 -2.05 -9.15 20.37
C GLN A 362 -2.94 -8.33 19.42
N CYS A 363 -2.42 -8.09 18.21
CA CYS A 363 -3.07 -7.32 17.17
C CYS A 363 -4.38 -8.00 16.71
N THR A 364 -5.44 -7.22 16.66
CA THR A 364 -6.70 -7.61 16.01
C THR A 364 -6.90 -6.96 14.65
N SER A 365 -6.05 -6.01 14.26
CA SER A 365 -5.84 -5.55 12.88
C SER A 365 -4.50 -4.83 12.76
N CYS A 366 -3.93 -4.74 11.57
CA CYS A 366 -2.63 -4.09 11.31
C CYS A 366 -2.80 -2.66 10.80
N VAL A 367 -1.80 -1.79 11.06
CA VAL A 367 -1.89 -0.33 10.81
C VAL A 367 -2.09 0.04 9.34
N ASN A 368 -1.59 -0.77 8.40
CA ASN A 368 -1.47 -0.42 6.99
C ASN A 368 -1.43 -1.62 6.04
N GLU A 369 -1.69 -1.33 4.76
CA GLU A 369 -1.22 -2.11 3.62
C GLU A 369 0.28 -2.48 3.80
N GLY A 370 0.64 -3.73 3.51
CA GLY A 370 2.00 -4.24 3.56
C GLY A 370 2.35 -5.02 4.84
N TYR A 371 1.35 -5.36 5.66
CA TYR A 371 1.52 -6.22 6.84
C TYR A 371 0.66 -7.49 6.78
N SER A 372 1.22 -8.64 7.16
CA SER A 372 0.52 -9.90 7.39
C SER A 372 0.00 -9.97 8.82
N HIS A 373 -1.22 -10.47 9.00
CA HIS A 373 -1.76 -10.85 10.30
C HIS A 373 -1.33 -12.29 10.63
N SER A 374 -0.31 -12.50 11.45
CA SER A 374 0.11 -13.84 11.88
C SER A 374 -0.44 -14.15 13.27
N TYR A 375 -1.62 -14.78 13.34
CA TYR A 375 -2.39 -15.27 14.51
C TYR A 375 -2.52 -14.37 15.77
N GLU A 376 -1.76 -13.28 15.92
CA GLU A 376 -1.73 -12.36 17.04
C GLU A 376 -0.74 -11.21 16.80
N THR A 377 0.16 -11.25 15.82
CA THR A 377 1.12 -10.17 15.51
C THR A 377 1.00 -9.67 14.07
N CYS A 378 1.42 -8.43 13.83
CA CYS A 378 1.50 -7.84 12.50
C CYS A 378 2.95 -7.84 12.03
N GLU A 379 3.27 -8.63 11.00
CA GLU A 379 4.61 -8.67 10.39
C GLU A 379 4.61 -7.98 9.03
N VAL A 380 5.73 -7.37 8.64
CA VAL A 380 5.84 -6.74 7.31
C VAL A 380 5.91 -7.83 6.25
N CYS A 381 5.19 -7.65 5.13
CA CYS A 381 5.28 -8.52 3.97
C CYS A 381 6.72 -8.63 3.47
N SER A 382 7.18 -9.83 3.17
CA SER A 382 8.53 -10.06 2.63
C SER A 382 8.67 -9.48 1.22
N ASP A 383 7.59 -9.50 0.45
CA ASP A 383 7.54 -8.87 -0.87
C ASP A 383 7.18 -7.39 -0.75
N THR A 384 8.13 -6.53 -1.05
CA THR A 384 7.98 -5.07 -1.07
C THR A 384 6.99 -4.54 -2.12
N GLY A 385 6.68 -5.32 -3.16
CA GLY A 385 5.62 -4.99 -4.13
C GLY A 385 4.22 -5.34 -3.61
N CYS A 386 4.14 -5.97 -2.44
CA CYS A 386 2.90 -6.43 -1.83
C CYS A 386 2.25 -5.35 -0.97
N SER A 387 1.00 -5.02 -1.32
CA SER A 387 0.14 -4.14 -0.53
C SER A 387 -0.63 -4.89 0.54
N ASN A 388 -0.85 -6.20 0.43
CA ASN A 388 -1.37 -7.03 1.53
C ASN A 388 -0.89 -8.46 1.36
N CYS A 389 -0.24 -9.02 2.38
CA CYS A 389 0.14 -10.43 2.42
C CYS A 389 -0.77 -11.20 3.36
N ASP A 390 -0.83 -12.50 3.11
CA ASP A 390 -1.48 -13.49 3.95
C ASP A 390 -0.71 -13.70 5.27
N GLU A 391 -1.16 -14.57 6.17
CA GLU A 391 -0.46 -14.88 7.44
C GLU A 391 1.00 -15.27 7.24
N ASN A 392 1.28 -15.97 6.14
CA ASN A 392 2.63 -16.11 5.67
C ASN A 392 3.02 -14.83 4.94
N LYS A 393 3.87 -14.02 5.57
CA LYS A 393 4.41 -12.78 5.00
C LYS A 393 5.10 -12.93 3.63
N ASP A 394 5.48 -14.15 3.26
CA ASP A 394 6.07 -14.46 1.95
C ASP A 394 5.02 -14.58 0.83
N PHE A 395 3.73 -14.64 1.17
CA PHE A 395 2.63 -14.87 0.25
C PHE A 395 1.71 -13.65 0.17
N CYS A 396 1.78 -12.95 -0.96
CA CYS A 396 1.02 -11.76 -1.24
C CYS A 396 -0.40 -12.05 -1.75
N THR A 397 -1.40 -11.33 -1.25
CA THR A 397 -2.80 -11.41 -1.68
C THR A 397 -3.25 -10.21 -2.52
N HIS A 398 -2.58 -9.05 -2.32
CA HIS A 398 -2.79 -7.83 -3.10
C HIS A 398 -1.45 -7.16 -3.33
N CYS A 399 -1.15 -6.80 -4.58
CA CYS A 399 0.03 -6.00 -4.89
C CYS A 399 -0.32 -4.51 -4.95
N TYR A 400 0.71 -3.67 -4.82
CA TYR A 400 0.60 -2.27 -5.20
C TYR A 400 0.31 -2.12 -6.70
N ASP A 401 -0.19 -0.95 -7.09
CA ASP A 401 -0.44 -0.63 -8.49
C ASP A 401 0.83 -0.81 -9.35
N GLY A 402 0.66 -1.42 -10.52
CA GLY A 402 1.78 -1.75 -11.40
C GLY A 402 2.39 -3.13 -11.17
N TYR A 403 1.81 -3.96 -10.30
CA TYR A 403 2.21 -5.34 -10.08
C TYR A 403 1.03 -6.29 -10.30
N ASN A 404 1.33 -7.52 -10.72
CA ASN A 404 0.40 -8.65 -10.74
C ASN A 404 0.90 -9.72 -9.77
N ILE A 405 -0.03 -10.49 -9.20
CA ILE A 405 0.33 -11.65 -8.39
C ILE A 405 0.55 -12.84 -9.32
N ASP A 406 1.67 -13.53 -9.15
CA ASP A 406 1.94 -14.80 -9.81
C ASP A 406 1.24 -15.99 -9.11
N GLU A 407 1.39 -17.18 -9.69
CA GLU A 407 0.81 -18.43 -9.16
C GLU A 407 1.36 -18.85 -7.78
N ASN A 408 2.47 -18.25 -7.33
CA ASN A 408 3.10 -18.49 -6.04
C ASN A 408 2.79 -17.39 -5.01
N GLY A 409 1.89 -16.47 -5.32
CA GLY A 409 1.56 -15.36 -4.43
C GLY A 409 2.65 -14.28 -4.39
N LYS A 410 3.51 -14.12 -5.39
CA LYS A 410 4.50 -13.04 -5.43
C LYS A 410 4.07 -11.92 -6.35
N CYS A 411 4.40 -10.68 -5.97
CA CYS A 411 4.17 -9.51 -6.79
C CYS A 411 5.26 -9.39 -7.83
N VAL A 412 4.89 -9.70 -9.07
CA VAL A 412 5.72 -9.47 -10.24
C VAL A 412 5.29 -8.17 -10.91
N LEU A 413 6.26 -7.40 -11.41
CA LEU A 413 5.96 -6.17 -12.15
C LEU A 413 5.00 -6.46 -13.30
N LYS A 414 3.92 -5.69 -13.36
CA LYS A 414 2.99 -5.72 -14.47
C LYS A 414 3.75 -5.24 -15.70
N CYS A 415 3.83 -6.11 -16.69
CA CYS A 415 4.31 -5.73 -18.00
C CYS A 415 3.41 -4.62 -18.55
N PHE A 416 4.01 -3.51 -18.98
CA PHE A 416 3.24 -2.37 -19.49
C PHE A 416 2.81 -2.64 -20.93
N GLU A 417 3.72 -3.13 -21.77
CA GLU A 417 3.40 -3.59 -23.13
C GLU A 417 4.01 -4.97 -23.41
N THR A 418 3.27 -5.81 -24.13
CA THR A 418 3.72 -7.13 -24.60
C THR A 418 3.46 -7.31 -26.09
N ASP A 419 4.27 -8.12 -26.77
CA ASP A 419 4.02 -8.63 -28.12
C ASP A 419 3.15 -9.90 -28.14
N GLY A 420 2.61 -10.30 -26.98
CA GLY A 420 1.82 -11.51 -26.79
C GLY A 420 2.64 -12.72 -26.32
N LYS A 421 3.98 -12.61 -26.21
CA LYS A 421 4.85 -13.68 -25.68
C LYS A 421 5.84 -13.19 -24.63
N VAL A 422 6.42 -12.01 -24.82
CA VAL A 422 7.39 -11.42 -23.89
C VAL A 422 7.00 -10.00 -23.54
N CYS A 423 7.52 -9.48 -22.44
CA CYS A 423 7.37 -8.08 -22.15
C CYS A 423 8.25 -7.25 -23.09
N THR A 424 7.72 -6.15 -23.62
CA THR A 424 8.42 -5.22 -24.50
C THR A 424 8.65 -3.87 -23.82
N ILE A 425 7.81 -3.47 -22.86
CA ILE A 425 7.99 -2.27 -22.04
C ILE A 425 7.62 -2.56 -20.59
N CYS A 426 8.45 -2.12 -19.67
CA CYS A 426 8.23 -2.19 -18.23
C CYS A 426 7.86 -0.82 -17.68
N ARG A 427 7.01 -0.82 -16.64
CA ARG A 427 6.64 0.37 -15.88
C ARG A 427 6.79 0.07 -14.39
N ASP A 428 7.55 0.88 -13.68
CA ASP A 428 7.73 0.76 -12.23
C ASP A 428 7.66 2.13 -11.56
N MET A 429 7.11 2.19 -10.35
CA MET A 429 7.05 3.41 -9.56
C MET A 429 8.29 3.53 -8.69
N TYR A 430 9.12 4.54 -8.94
CA TYR A 430 10.32 4.78 -8.18
C TYR A 430 10.44 6.29 -7.89
N ASP A 431 10.64 6.62 -6.61
CA ASP A 431 10.73 8.01 -6.12
C ASP A 431 9.50 8.88 -6.47
N GLY A 432 8.30 8.30 -6.32
CA GLY A 432 7.04 9.01 -6.57
C GLY A 432 6.74 9.31 -8.04
N LYS A 433 7.47 8.70 -8.98
CA LYS A 433 7.23 8.82 -10.43
C LYS A 433 7.20 7.46 -11.11
N TYR A 434 6.40 7.34 -12.16
CA TYR A 434 6.42 6.18 -13.05
C TYR A 434 7.61 6.27 -14.00
N ASN A 435 8.43 5.22 -14.00
CA ASN A 435 9.57 5.07 -14.89
C ASN A 435 9.25 3.99 -15.92
N PHE A 436 9.47 4.31 -17.20
CA PHE A 436 9.23 3.41 -18.33
C PHE A 436 10.57 3.01 -18.94
N TYR A 437 10.82 1.72 -19.05
CA TYR A 437 12.12 1.18 -19.45
C TYR A 437 11.99 -0.15 -20.19
N LEU A 438 13.04 -0.50 -20.92
CA LEU A 438 13.09 -1.75 -21.67
C LEU A 438 13.37 -2.94 -20.73
N PRO A 439 12.67 -4.09 -20.91
CA PRO A 439 12.89 -5.29 -20.12
C PRO A 439 14.26 -5.94 -20.38
N THR A 440 14.79 -6.63 -19.37
CA THR A 440 15.98 -7.48 -19.51
C THR A 440 15.53 -8.88 -19.93
N ASN A 441 15.91 -9.32 -21.13
CA ASN A 441 15.51 -10.63 -21.69
C ASN A 441 13.99 -10.89 -21.70
N GLY A 442 13.18 -9.83 -21.89
CA GLY A 442 11.72 -9.95 -21.95
C GLY A 442 11.01 -9.98 -20.58
N THR A 443 11.74 -9.79 -19.49
CA THR A 443 11.21 -9.74 -18.12
C THR A 443 11.49 -8.38 -17.48
N CYS A 444 10.51 -7.86 -16.72
CA CYS A 444 10.68 -6.63 -15.97
C CYS A 444 11.41 -6.87 -14.64
N GLU A 445 12.43 -6.06 -14.38
CA GLU A 445 13.15 -6.00 -13.10
C GLU A 445 12.86 -4.65 -12.45
N ARG A 446 12.91 -4.55 -11.11
CA ARG A 446 12.69 -3.28 -10.41
C ARG A 446 13.63 -2.18 -10.92
N TYR A 447 13.07 -0.98 -11.10
CA TYR A 447 13.83 0.15 -11.62
C TYR A 447 14.99 0.54 -10.70
N SER A 448 14.85 0.33 -9.38
CA SER A 448 15.93 0.52 -8.40
C SER A 448 17.16 -0.34 -8.71
N GLU A 449 16.97 -1.59 -9.14
CA GLU A 449 18.06 -2.50 -9.49
C GLU A 449 18.69 -2.13 -10.83
N ILE A 450 17.88 -1.70 -11.80
CA ILE A 450 18.36 -1.20 -13.10
C ILE A 450 19.22 0.05 -12.89
N ALA A 451 18.73 0.99 -12.07
CA ALA A 451 19.45 2.20 -11.70
C ALA A 451 20.79 1.89 -11.01
N LYS A 452 20.86 0.83 -10.20
CA LYS A 452 22.09 0.36 -9.56
C LYS A 452 23.07 -0.24 -10.58
N LYS A 453 22.62 -1.11 -11.48
CA LYS A 453 23.44 -1.70 -12.57
C LYS A 453 24.00 -0.62 -13.51
N LEU A 454 23.22 0.44 -13.78
CA LEU A 454 23.67 1.61 -14.55
C LEU A 454 24.76 2.42 -13.84
N LYS A 455 24.88 2.32 -12.51
CA LYS A 455 25.96 2.93 -11.71
C LYS A 455 27.21 2.05 -11.69
N GLU A 456 27.07 0.73 -11.57
CA GLU A 456 28.20 -0.22 -11.42
C GLU A 456 29.05 -0.38 -12.70
N LYS A 457 28.46 -0.20 -13.89
CA LYS A 457 29.19 -0.20 -15.18
C LYS A 457 30.23 0.93 -15.34
N LYS A 458 30.37 1.81 -14.34
CA LYS A 458 31.30 2.94 -14.30
C LYS A 458 32.68 2.57 -13.72
N CYS A 459 32.84 1.42 -13.07
CA CYS A 459 34.10 1.04 -12.42
C CYS A 459 35.01 0.10 -13.23
N GLU A 460 34.58 -0.34 -14.43
CA GLU A 460 35.42 -1.24 -15.25
C GLU A 460 36.47 -0.51 -16.09
N ASN A 461 36.42 0.82 -16.23
CA ASN A 461 37.31 1.54 -17.14
C ASN A 461 37.97 2.83 -16.62
N ASP A 462 37.71 3.28 -15.39
CA ASP A 462 38.50 4.38 -14.82
C ASP A 462 38.77 4.16 -13.33
N VAL A 463 40.05 4.26 -12.99
CA VAL A 463 40.68 4.08 -11.68
C VAL A 463 39.85 4.75 -10.58
N CYS A 464 39.34 3.95 -9.65
CA CYS A 464 38.84 4.43 -8.36
C CYS A 464 40.04 4.52 -7.40
N THR A 465 40.52 5.74 -7.14
CA THR A 465 41.40 6.02 -5.99
C THR A 465 40.60 6.71 -4.89
N GLU A 466 40.97 6.34 -3.67
CA GLU A 466 40.31 6.48 -2.35
C GLU A 466 39.62 7.81 -2.02
#